data_AF-A0A7V8FPQ4-F1
#
_entry.id   AF-A0A7V8FPQ4-F1
#
_cell.length_a   1.000
_cell.length_b   1.000
_cell.length_c   1.000
_cell.angle_alpha   90.00
_cell.angle_beta   90.00
_cell.angle_gamma   90.00
#
_symmetry.space_group_name_H-M   'P 1'
#
loop_
_entity.id
_entity.type
_entity.pdbx_description
1 polymer ?
#
loop_
_entity_poly.entity_id
_entity_poly.type
_entity_poly.pdbx_seq_one_letter_code
_entity_poly.pdbx_strand_id
1 'polypeptide(L)'
;MTTPSTPSRIPAYQLDAAGMFIDAVPALESIAEPGQDIYHLPAGAVRQPMPADWITLQQTDGGFYLWLGHWPDTQWPRFDGHAWQLVARPTAQTDPTPAQKLAAYLATNPDVAALIATSTNSNQES
;
A
#
# COMPACT_ATOMS: atom_id res chain seq x y z
N MET A 1 42.16 -4.62 -3.65
CA MET A 1 40.74 -5.03 -3.66
C MET A 1 39.92 -3.78 -3.40
N THR A 2 39.36 -3.17 -4.44
CA THR A 2 38.38 -2.09 -4.30
C THR A 2 37.05 -2.74 -3.91
N THR A 3 36.46 -2.31 -2.80
CA THR A 3 35.07 -2.64 -2.46
C THR A 3 34.17 -2.21 -3.62
N PRO A 4 33.21 -3.04 -4.08
CA PRO A 4 32.24 -2.58 -5.05
C PRO A 4 31.46 -1.42 -4.43
N SER A 5 31.46 -0.27 -5.11
CA SER A 5 30.63 0.87 -4.76
C SER A 5 29.16 0.43 -4.75
N THR A 6 28.42 0.81 -3.71
CA THR A 6 26.97 0.57 -3.65
C THR A 6 26.31 1.16 -4.89
N PRO A 7 25.50 0.38 -5.64
CA PRO A 7 24.86 0.87 -6.86
C PRO A 7 23.96 2.07 -6.54
N SER A 8 23.95 3.07 -7.42
CA SER A 8 23.12 4.25 -7.29
C SER A 8 21.64 3.87 -7.28
N ARG A 9 20.81 4.67 -6.60
CA ARG A 9 19.37 4.47 -6.48
C ARG A 9 18.63 5.77 -6.69
N ILE A 10 17.52 5.69 -7.40
CA ILE A 10 16.59 6.81 -7.60
C ILE A 10 15.17 6.39 -7.19
N PRO A 11 14.31 7.34 -6.80
CA PRO A 11 12.94 7.02 -6.49
C PRO A 11 12.15 6.64 -7.75
N ALA A 12 11.34 5.59 -7.61
CA ALA A 12 10.25 5.24 -8.50
C ALA A 12 8.97 5.10 -7.66
N TYR A 13 7.82 5.22 -8.30
CA TYR A 13 6.53 5.25 -7.60
C TYR A 13 5.74 4.00 -7.96
N GLN A 14 5.56 3.11 -6.98
CA GLN A 14 4.79 1.89 -7.13
C GLN A 14 3.31 2.23 -7.26
N LEU A 15 2.67 1.59 -8.24
CA LEU A 15 1.25 1.75 -8.51
C LEU A 15 0.51 0.42 -8.30
N ASP A 16 -0.79 0.52 -8.01
CA ASP A 16 -1.73 -0.59 -8.17
C ASP A 16 -2.14 -0.78 -9.64
N ALA A 17 -2.98 -1.78 -9.92
CA ALA A 17 -3.47 -2.06 -11.27
C ALA A 17 -4.33 -0.94 -11.87
N ALA A 18 -4.89 -0.04 -11.05
CA ALA A 18 -5.66 1.12 -11.48
C ALA A 18 -4.78 2.37 -11.67
N GLY A 19 -3.49 2.29 -11.36
CA GLY A 19 -2.54 3.40 -11.41
C GLY A 19 -2.49 4.24 -10.13
N MET A 20 -3.10 3.80 -9.03
CA MET A 20 -3.08 4.52 -7.75
C MET A 20 -1.72 4.38 -7.08
N PHE A 21 -1.20 5.47 -6.51
CA PHE A 21 0.05 5.43 -5.77
C PHE A 21 -0.04 4.52 -4.54
N ILE A 22 0.93 3.63 -4.38
CA ILE A 22 1.08 2.75 -3.21
C ILE A 22 2.27 3.21 -2.36
N ASP A 23 3.46 3.32 -2.97
CA ASP A 23 4.71 3.53 -2.24
C ASP A 23 5.82 4.11 -3.11
N ALA A 24 6.82 4.74 -2.49
CA ALA A 24 8.05 5.17 -3.14
C ALA A 24 9.14 4.09 -2.98
N VAL A 25 9.53 3.48 -4.10
CA VAL A 25 10.44 2.33 -4.14
C VAL A 25 11.75 2.68 -4.86
N PRO A 26 12.88 2.02 -4.53
CA PRO A 26 14.13 2.25 -5.22
C PRO A 26 14.14 1.61 -6.61
N ALA A 27 14.43 2.40 -7.65
CA ALA A 27 14.97 1.89 -8.89
C ALA A 27 16.49 1.81 -8.77
N LEU A 28 17.05 0.65 -9.11
CA LEU A 28 18.47 0.35 -8.94
C LEU A 28 19.22 0.52 -10.25
N GLU A 29 20.37 1.17 -10.21
CA GLU A 29 21.23 1.30 -11.38
C GLU A 29 21.63 -0.07 -11.95
N SER A 30 21.67 -0.16 -13.28
CA SER A 30 22.11 -1.36 -13.99
C SER A 30 23.57 -1.65 -13.68
N ILE A 31 23.80 -2.81 -13.05
CA ILE A 31 25.17 -3.30 -12.81
C ILE A 31 25.90 -3.66 -14.11
N ALA A 32 25.15 -3.96 -15.18
CA ALA A 32 25.70 -4.30 -16.48
C ALA A 32 26.14 -3.04 -17.25
N GLU A 33 25.52 -1.90 -16.94
CA GLU A 33 25.76 -0.63 -17.63
C GLU A 33 25.98 0.52 -16.61
N PRO A 34 27.04 0.46 -15.78
CA PRO A 34 27.26 1.46 -14.73
C PRO A 34 27.51 2.85 -15.33
N GLY A 35 26.90 3.87 -14.72
CA GLY A 35 27.06 5.28 -15.10
C GLY A 35 26.29 5.71 -16.34
N GLN A 36 25.47 4.83 -16.93
CA GLN A 36 24.72 5.13 -18.17
C GLN A 36 23.30 5.69 -17.92
N ASP A 37 22.95 6.06 -16.68
CA ASP A 37 21.59 6.46 -16.27
C ASP A 37 20.52 5.38 -16.56
N ILE A 38 20.92 4.10 -16.60
CA ILE A 38 20.03 2.95 -16.81
C ILE A 38 19.68 2.35 -15.46
N TYR A 39 18.38 2.23 -15.16
CA TYR A 39 17.88 1.70 -13.90
C TYR A 39 16.86 0.60 -14.11
N HIS A 40 16.92 -0.44 -13.28
CA HIS A 40 15.90 -1.45 -13.15
C HIS A 40 14.74 -0.91 -12.31
N LEU A 41 13.60 -0.72 -12.96
CA LEU A 41 12.37 -0.34 -12.29
C LEU A 41 11.65 -1.60 -11.79
N PRO A 42 11.16 -1.61 -10.53
CA PRO A 42 10.22 -2.62 -10.07
C PRO A 42 8.97 -2.68 -10.97
N ALA A 43 8.39 -3.88 -11.09
CA ALA A 43 7.19 -4.07 -11.89
C ALA A 43 6.02 -3.23 -11.34
N GLY A 44 5.34 -2.50 -12.24
CA GLY A 44 4.24 -1.60 -11.85
C GLY A 44 4.69 -0.28 -11.21
N ALA A 45 5.99 0.04 -11.21
CA ALA A 45 6.49 1.34 -10.79
C ALA A 45 6.75 2.25 -12.00
N VAL A 46 6.65 3.58 -11.77
CA VAL A 46 6.95 4.61 -12.77
C VAL A 46 8.08 5.52 -12.29
N ARG A 47 8.93 6.00 -13.21
CA ARG A 47 10.00 6.98 -12.91
C ARG A 47 9.49 8.42 -12.87
N GLN A 48 8.35 8.69 -13.50
CA GLN A 48 7.82 10.04 -13.61
C GLN A 48 7.62 10.65 -12.22
N PRO A 49 8.35 11.71 -11.84
CA PRO A 49 8.22 12.30 -10.52
C PRO A 49 6.81 12.86 -10.32
N MET A 50 6.27 12.67 -9.13
CA MET A 50 5.14 13.46 -8.69
C MET A 50 5.55 14.94 -8.55
N PRO A 51 4.57 15.86 -8.60
CA PRO A 51 4.81 17.24 -8.20
C PRO A 51 5.47 17.32 -6.82
N ALA A 52 6.52 18.13 -6.69
CA ALA A 52 7.33 18.21 -5.47
C ALA A 52 6.56 18.80 -4.28
N ASP A 53 5.48 19.53 -4.54
CA ASP A 53 4.54 20.03 -3.53
C ASP A 53 3.58 18.95 -3.01
N TRP A 54 3.47 17.80 -3.68
CA TRP A 54 2.62 16.69 -3.25
C TRP A 54 3.35 15.69 -2.36
N ILE A 55 4.64 15.48 -2.55
CA ILE A 55 5.37 14.43 -1.84
C ILE A 55 6.78 14.85 -1.48
N THR A 56 7.13 14.65 -0.21
CA THR A 56 8.52 14.74 0.25
C THR A 56 9.08 13.34 0.40
N LEU A 57 10.24 13.08 -0.20
CA LEU A 57 10.94 11.79 -0.10
C LEU A 57 12.20 11.94 0.75
N GLN A 58 12.39 11.02 1.68
CA GLN A 58 13.62 10.88 2.47
C GLN A 58 14.22 9.50 2.21
N GLN A 59 15.44 9.47 1.68
CA GLN A 59 16.19 8.22 1.54
C GLN A 59 16.61 7.71 2.92
N THR A 60 16.46 6.41 3.14
CA THR A 60 16.89 5.73 4.37
C THR A 60 18.16 4.91 4.14
N ASP A 61 18.89 4.65 5.22
CA ASP A 61 20.09 3.78 5.20
C ASP A 61 19.77 2.34 4.78
N GLY A 62 18.52 1.90 5.02
CA GLY A 62 18.00 0.60 4.57
C GLY A 62 17.78 0.53 3.05
N GLY A 63 17.94 1.65 2.35
CA GLY A 63 17.84 1.71 0.90
C GLY A 63 16.43 1.75 0.34
N PHE A 64 15.45 2.09 1.20
CA PHE A 64 14.07 2.44 0.86
C PHE A 64 13.86 3.96 1.01
N TYR A 65 12.71 4.45 0.55
CA TYR A 65 12.30 5.84 0.78
C TYR A 65 11.21 5.88 1.85
N LEU A 66 11.33 6.80 2.80
CA LEU A 66 10.19 7.29 3.54
C LEU A 66 9.54 8.40 2.73
N TRP A 67 8.23 8.49 2.79
CA TRP A 67 7.48 9.52 2.09
C TRP A 67 6.45 10.18 2.99
N LEU A 68 6.25 11.48 2.75
CA LEU A 68 5.18 12.27 3.34
C LEU A 68 4.35 12.89 2.23
N GLY A 69 3.05 12.56 2.21
CA GLY A 69 2.10 13.08 1.24
C GLY A 69 1.42 14.37 1.71
N HIS A 70 1.23 15.28 0.76
CA HIS A 70 0.60 16.58 0.93
C HIS A 70 -0.57 16.69 -0.06
N TRP A 71 -1.68 16.05 0.27
CA TRP A 71 -2.93 16.11 -0.51
C TRP A 71 -4.13 15.99 0.43
N PRO A 72 -5.33 16.42 0.00
CA PRO A 72 -6.54 16.28 0.81
C PRO A 72 -6.86 14.82 1.16
N ASP A 73 -7.43 14.57 2.34
CA ASP A 73 -7.76 13.21 2.80
C ASP A 73 -8.73 12.46 1.89
N THR A 74 -9.57 13.20 1.17
CA THR A 74 -10.57 12.67 0.22
C THR A 74 -9.99 12.43 -1.17
N GLN A 75 -8.71 12.75 -1.39
CA GLN A 75 -8.03 12.61 -2.66
C GLN A 75 -6.83 11.69 -2.55
N TRP A 76 -6.43 11.12 -3.68
CA TRP A 76 -5.28 10.24 -3.77
C TRP A 76 -4.58 10.41 -5.11
N PRO A 77 -3.23 10.39 -5.15
CA PRO A 77 -2.49 10.42 -6.41
C PRO A 77 -2.76 9.17 -7.25
N ARG A 78 -3.02 9.40 -8.54
CA ARG A 78 -3.14 8.37 -9.57
C ARG A 78 -2.32 8.78 -10.79
N PHE A 79 -1.59 7.83 -11.36
CA PHE A 79 -0.92 8.01 -12.64
C PHE A 79 -1.78 7.45 -13.76
N ASP A 80 -2.04 8.26 -14.80
CA ASP A 80 -2.89 7.89 -15.94
C ASP A 80 -2.13 7.29 -17.13
N GLY A 81 -0.82 7.08 -16.97
CA GLY A 81 0.09 6.67 -18.04
C GLY A 81 0.88 7.83 -18.66
N HIS A 82 0.48 9.07 -18.37
CA HIS A 82 1.15 10.29 -18.86
C HIS A 82 1.50 11.25 -17.72
N ALA A 83 0.55 11.52 -16.82
CA ALA A 83 0.66 12.50 -15.76
C ALA A 83 0.06 12.01 -14.44
N TRP A 84 0.49 12.67 -13.36
CA TRP A 84 -0.09 12.49 -12.04
C TRP A 84 -1.33 13.36 -11.86
N GLN A 85 -2.37 12.78 -11.29
CA GLN A 85 -3.62 13.47 -10.99
C GLN A 85 -4.08 13.13 -9.57
N LEU A 86 -4.67 14.10 -8.87
CA LEU A 86 -5.41 13.82 -7.64
C LEU A 86 -6.84 13.41 -8.00
N VAL A 87 -7.18 12.16 -7.73
CA VAL A 87 -8.52 11.61 -7.93
C VAL A 87 -9.20 11.39 -6.59
N ALA A 88 -10.51 11.14 -6.58
CA ALA A 88 -11.21 10.74 -5.37
C ALA A 88 -10.56 9.49 -4.79
N ARG A 89 -10.17 9.55 -3.51
CA ARG A 89 -9.63 8.39 -2.80
C ARG A 89 -10.71 7.31 -2.79
N PRO A 90 -10.42 6.09 -3.28
CA PRO A 90 -11.36 4.99 -3.13
C PRO A 90 -11.64 4.80 -1.63
N THR A 91 -12.86 5.11 -1.21
CA THR A 91 -13.29 4.76 0.13
C THR A 91 -13.32 3.25 0.21
N ALA A 92 -12.52 2.68 1.12
CA ALA A 92 -12.69 1.29 1.49
C ALA A 92 -14.17 1.09 1.82
N GLN A 93 -14.84 0.16 1.14
CA GLN A 93 -16.18 -0.24 1.54
C GLN A 93 -16.11 -0.58 3.03
N THR A 94 -16.98 0.05 3.81
CA THR A 94 -17.04 -0.21 5.24
C THR A 94 -17.49 -1.65 5.42
N ASP A 95 -16.52 -2.53 5.59
CA ASP A 95 -16.75 -3.93 5.88
C ASP A 95 -17.55 -3.99 7.18
N PRO A 96 -18.63 -4.80 7.27
CA PRO A 96 -19.35 -4.95 8.51
C PRO A 96 -18.38 -5.39 9.60
N THR A 97 -18.50 -4.78 10.78
CA THR A 97 -17.69 -5.15 11.94
C THR A 97 -17.82 -6.66 12.21
N PRO A 98 -16.82 -7.30 12.86
CA PRO A 98 -16.94 -8.70 13.25
C PRO A 98 -18.24 -9.01 14.02
N ALA A 99 -18.68 -8.08 14.88
CA ALA A 99 -19.95 -8.19 15.61
C ALA A 99 -21.17 -8.17 14.67
N GLN A 100 -21.21 -7.29 13.67
CA GLN A 100 -22.28 -7.26 12.68
C GLN A 100 -22.28 -8.51 11.79
N LYS A 101 -21.10 -9.01 11.40
CA LYS A 101 -20.94 -10.28 10.67
C LYS A 101 -21.52 -11.43 11.48
N LEU A 102 -21.19 -11.51 12.78
CA LEU A 102 -21.71 -12.53 13.68
C LEU A 102 -23.23 -12.41 13.86
N ALA A 103 -23.75 -11.21 14.11
CA ALA A 103 -25.18 -10.98 14.29
C ALA A 103 -25.99 -11.42 13.05
N ALA A 104 -25.53 -11.07 11.85
CA ALA A 104 -26.16 -11.50 10.59
C ALA A 104 -26.12 -13.02 10.40
N TYR A 105 -24.99 -13.65 10.75
CA TYR A 105 -24.84 -15.09 10.69
C TYR A 105 -25.82 -15.80 11.64
N LEU A 106 -25.93 -15.35 12.89
CA LEU A 106 -26.84 -15.94 13.88
C LEU A 106 -28.32 -15.74 13.52
N ALA A 107 -28.67 -14.61 12.91
CA ALA A 107 -30.03 -14.37 12.43
C ALA A 107 -30.44 -15.35 11.31
N THR A 108 -29.48 -15.81 10.52
CA THR A 108 -29.70 -16.76 9.42
C THR A 108 -29.62 -18.22 9.89
N ASN A 109 -28.94 -18.49 11.01
CA ASN A 109 -28.67 -19.83 11.54
C ASN A 109 -29.14 -19.93 13.01
N PRO A 110 -30.46 -20.03 13.25
CA PRO A 110 -31.02 -20.03 14.60
C PRO A 110 -30.63 -21.26 15.43
N ASP A 111 -30.32 -22.39 14.79
CA ASP A 111 -29.80 -23.60 15.42
C ASP A 111 -28.40 -23.38 16.01
N VAL A 112 -27.52 -22.67 15.30
CA VAL A 112 -26.20 -22.28 15.80
C VAL A 112 -26.33 -21.34 16.99
N ALA A 113 -27.28 -20.40 16.95
CA ALA A 113 -27.56 -19.51 18.08
C ALA A 113 -28.03 -20.30 19.32
N ALA A 114 -28.92 -21.28 19.14
CA ALA A 114 -29.38 -22.15 20.22
C ALA A 114 -28.24 -22.98 20.84
N LEU A 115 -27.33 -23.50 20.00
CA LEU A 115 -26.16 -24.24 20.46
C LEU A 115 -25.26 -23.38 21.34
N ILE A 116 -24.92 -22.17 20.90
CA ILE A 116 -24.06 -21.24 21.65
C ILE A 116 -24.70 -20.84 22.99
N ALA A 117 -26.01 -20.55 22.99
CA ALA A 117 -26.74 -20.22 24.22
C ALA A 117 -26.69 -21.37 25.24
N THR A 118 -26.84 -22.61 24.76
CA THR A 118 -26.74 -23.82 25.61
C THR A 118 -25.33 -23.98 26.18
N SER A 119 -24.28 -23.80 25.36
CA SER A 119 -22.88 -23.86 25.82
C SER A 119 -22.51 -22.77 26.83
N THR A 120 -23.22 -21.64 26.83
CA THR A 120 -22.97 -20.55 27.78
C THR A 120 -23.55 -20.86 29.16
N ASN A 121 -24.71 -21.52 29.22
CA ASN A 121 -25.36 -21.90 30.49
C ASN A 121 -24.66 -23.05 31.20
N SER A 122 -24.07 -24.01 30.47
CA SER A 122 -23.34 -25.14 31.05
C SER A 122 -22.02 -24.76 31.75
N ASN A 123 -21.51 -23.54 31.53
CA ASN A 123 -20.26 -23.05 32.13
C ASN A 123 -20.48 -22.19 33.40
N GLN A 124 -21.72 -22.03 33.88
CA GLN A 124 -22.05 -21.26 35.08
C GLN A 124 -22.42 -22.14 36.30
N GLU A 125 -22.38 -23.46 36.18
CA GLU A 125 -22.53 -24.40 37.29
C GLU A 125 -21.16 -25.01 37.65
N SER A 126 -20.34 -24.28 38.40
CA SER A 126 -19.15 -24.80 39.11
C SER A 126 -18.82 -23.94 40.32
#